data_AF-A0A659JUK6-F1
#
_entry.id   AF-A0A659JUK6-F1
#
_cell.length_a   1.000
_cell.length_b   1.000
_cell.length_c   1.000
_cell.angle_alpha   90.00
_cell.angle_beta   90.00
_cell.angle_gamma   90.00
#
_symmetry.space_group_name_H-M   'P 1'
#
loop_
_entity.id
_entity.type
_entity.pdbx_description
1 polymer ?
#
loop_
_entity_poly.entity_id
_entity_poly.type
_entity_poly.pdbx_seq_one_letter_code
_entity_poly.pdbx_strand_id
1 'polypeptide(L)'
;KISNPKIEENVGDFRLMSREVVENIKQMPERNLFMKGVLSWVGGNTDVVEYARAERVAGDSKFNGWKLWNLALEGITSFSTFPLRIWTYIGLAVAGVAFLYGAWMIFDTLAFGNAVRGYPSLLVSILFLGGVQLIGIGVLGEYIGRIYMETKSRPRYIIKRKK
;
A
#
# COMPACT_ATOMS: atom_id res chain seq x y z
N LYS A 1 4.52 -10.84 -9.58
CA LYS A 1 3.57 -11.11 -8.47
C LYS A 1 3.75 -10.01 -7.44
N ILE A 2 2.75 -9.14 -7.26
CA ILE A 2 2.85 -7.90 -6.45
C ILE A 2 2.36 -8.11 -5.00
N SER A 3 1.61 -9.19 -4.75
CA SER A 3 1.15 -9.63 -3.43
C SER A 3 1.29 -11.15 -3.27
N ASN A 4 1.45 -11.60 -2.03
CA ASN A 4 1.43 -13.00 -1.61
C ASN A 4 0.36 -13.05 -0.51
N PRO A 5 -0.83 -13.66 -0.68
CA PRO A 5 -1.15 -14.91 -1.40
C PRO A 5 -1.84 -14.70 -2.76
N LYS A 6 -2.10 -15.80 -3.50
CA LYS A 6 -2.90 -15.77 -4.74
C LYS A 6 -4.36 -15.45 -4.38
N ILE A 7 -4.85 -14.29 -4.82
CA ILE A 7 -6.25 -13.90 -4.67
C ILE A 7 -6.95 -14.34 -5.96
N GLU A 8 -7.96 -15.20 -5.85
CA GLU A 8 -8.77 -15.60 -7.00
C GLU A 8 -9.53 -14.38 -7.57
N GLU A 9 -9.52 -14.25 -8.89
CA GLU A 9 -10.12 -13.12 -9.59
C GLU A 9 -11.63 -13.34 -9.75
N ASN A 10 -12.40 -12.25 -9.76
CA ASN A 10 -13.86 -12.26 -9.99
C ASN A 10 -14.74 -13.10 -9.04
N VAL A 11 -14.20 -13.63 -7.95
CA VAL A 11 -14.99 -14.29 -6.90
C VAL A 11 -15.82 -13.29 -6.10
N GLY A 12 -17.09 -13.64 -5.86
CA GLY A 12 -18.01 -12.87 -5.02
C GLY A 12 -17.76 -13.04 -3.53
N ASP A 13 -18.49 -12.28 -2.71
CA ASP A 13 -18.44 -12.40 -1.25
C ASP A 13 -19.26 -13.61 -0.74
N PHE A 14 -20.16 -14.16 -1.57
CA PHE A 14 -20.97 -15.33 -1.26
C PHE A 14 -20.11 -16.60 -1.19
N ARG A 15 -20.10 -17.26 -0.03
CA ARG A 15 -19.22 -18.40 0.25
C ARG A 15 -19.73 -19.29 1.37
N LEU A 16 -19.33 -20.55 1.32
CA LEU A 16 -19.45 -21.51 2.42
C LEU A 16 -18.06 -21.72 3.04
N MET A 17 -17.98 -21.71 4.37
CA MET A 17 -16.73 -21.89 5.11
C MET A 17 -16.88 -23.01 6.13
N SER A 18 -15.86 -23.87 6.24
CA SER A 18 -15.80 -24.88 7.29
C SER A 18 -15.58 -24.21 8.65
N ARG A 19 -15.95 -24.91 9.73
CA ARG A 19 -15.72 -24.43 11.10
C ARG A 19 -14.25 -24.13 11.37
N GLU A 20 -13.35 -24.98 10.87
CA GLU A 20 -11.91 -24.83 11.04
C GLU A 20 -11.39 -23.50 10.46
N VAL A 21 -11.78 -23.17 9.23
CA VAL A 21 -11.39 -21.90 8.57
C VAL A 21 -11.89 -20.70 9.36
N VAL A 22 -13.12 -20.77 9.88
CA VAL A 22 -13.70 -19.69 10.70
C VAL A 22 -12.92 -19.50 12.01
N GLU A 23 -12.52 -20.59 12.68
CA GLU A 23 -11.73 -20.50 13.91
C GLU A 23 -10.33 -19.94 13.67
N ASN A 24 -9.69 -20.27 12.54
CA ASN A 24 -8.40 -19.69 12.16
C ASN A 24 -8.52 -18.17 11.90
N ILE A 25 -9.55 -17.73 11.19
CA ILE A 25 -9.81 -16.28 10.97
C ILE A 25 -10.00 -15.53 12.30
N LYS A 26 -10.67 -16.15 13.28
CA LYS A 26 -10.91 -15.53 14.59
C LYS A 26 -9.62 -15.29 15.39
N GLN A 27 -8.57 -16.05 15.12
CA GLN A 27 -7.26 -15.90 15.79
C GLN A 27 -6.41 -14.77 15.17
N MET A 28 -6.80 -14.26 14.00
CA MET A 28 -6.02 -13.24 13.30
C MET A 28 -6.14 -11.88 14.00
N PRO A 29 -5.01 -11.26 14.40
CA PRO A 29 -5.03 -9.99 15.13
C PRO A 29 -5.49 -8.81 14.25
N GLU A 30 -5.33 -8.95 12.93
CA GLU A 30 -5.47 -7.91 11.91
C GLU A 30 -6.73 -7.05 12.08
N ARG A 31 -6.58 -5.76 12.37
CA ARG A 31 -7.74 -4.89 12.57
C ARG A 31 -8.34 -4.38 11.27
N ASN A 32 -7.48 -4.08 10.29
CA ASN A 32 -7.91 -3.65 8.96
C ASN A 32 -8.16 -4.90 8.09
N LEU A 33 -9.42 -5.32 8.07
CA LEU A 33 -9.84 -6.57 7.41
C LEU A 33 -10.03 -6.37 5.91
N PHE A 34 -8.99 -6.64 5.13
CA PHE A 34 -9.16 -6.90 3.71
C PHE A 34 -9.51 -8.38 3.51
N MET A 35 -10.80 -8.69 3.55
CA MET A 35 -11.30 -10.08 3.57
C MET A 35 -10.77 -10.96 2.43
N LYS A 36 -10.53 -10.39 1.25
CA LYS A 36 -9.95 -11.14 0.11
C LYS A 36 -8.53 -11.62 0.39
N GLY A 37 -7.72 -10.80 1.06
CA GLY A 37 -6.37 -11.16 1.50
C GLY A 37 -6.40 -12.18 2.64
N VAL A 38 -7.22 -11.92 3.68
CA VAL A 38 -7.41 -12.83 4.82
C VAL A 38 -7.78 -14.23 4.37
N LEU A 39 -8.79 -14.35 3.50
CA LEU A 39 -9.29 -15.65 3.05
C LEU A 39 -8.30 -16.40 2.17
N SER A 40 -7.47 -15.68 1.40
CA SER A 40 -6.41 -16.32 0.62
C SER A 40 -5.20 -16.73 1.48
N TRP A 41 -5.05 -16.16 2.69
CA TRP A 41 -3.93 -16.45 3.59
C TRP A 41 -4.22 -17.60 4.57
N VAL A 42 -5.44 -17.68 5.10
CA VAL A 42 -5.86 -18.68 6.11
C VAL A 42 -5.74 -20.13 5.61
N GLY A 43 -5.69 -20.32 4.29
CA GLY A 43 -5.53 -21.62 3.66
C GLY A 43 -6.80 -22.47 3.67
N GLY A 44 -6.64 -23.74 3.29
CA GLY A 44 -7.74 -24.71 3.14
C GLY A 44 -8.01 -25.08 1.67
N ASN A 45 -8.84 -26.10 1.48
CA ASN A 45 -9.28 -26.52 0.15
C ASN A 45 -10.33 -25.53 -0.36
N THR A 46 -9.98 -24.80 -1.42
CA THR A 46 -10.87 -23.83 -2.05
C THR A 46 -11.34 -24.41 -3.38
N ASP A 47 -12.65 -24.37 -3.60
CA ASP A 47 -13.26 -24.67 -4.89
C ASP A 47 -14.18 -23.51 -5.28
N VAL A 48 -14.29 -23.25 -6.59
CA VAL A 48 -15.01 -22.09 -7.13
C VAL A 48 -16.20 -22.58 -7.93
N VAL A 49 -17.40 -22.27 -7.45
CA VAL A 49 -18.64 -22.53 -8.18
C VAL A 49 -18.95 -21.32 -9.06
N GLU A 50 -18.81 -21.50 -10.36
CA GLU A 50 -19.15 -20.48 -11.34
C GLU A 50 -20.67 -20.33 -11.48
N TYR A 51 -21.13 -19.09 -11.55
CA TYR A 51 -22.54 -18.79 -11.80
C TYR A 51 -22.68 -17.53 -12.64
N ALA A 52 -23.71 -17.48 -13.49
CA ALA A 52 -24.06 -16.27 -14.23
C ALA A 52 -24.71 -15.27 -13.26
N ARG A 53 -24.02 -14.15 -13.00
CA ARG A 53 -24.54 -13.10 -12.13
C ARG A 53 -25.57 -12.29 -12.91
N ALA A 54 -26.85 -12.44 -12.56
CA ALA A 54 -27.91 -11.63 -13.14
C ALA A 54 -27.69 -10.13 -12.84
N GLU A 55 -28.11 -9.28 -13.79
CA GLU A 55 -28.03 -7.84 -13.62
C GLU A 55 -28.95 -7.39 -12.47
N ARG A 56 -28.52 -6.34 -11.76
CA ARG A 56 -29.24 -5.90 -10.56
C ARG A 56 -30.60 -5.34 -10.98
N VAL A 57 -31.68 -5.94 -10.50
CA VAL A 57 -33.07 -5.53 -10.85
C VAL A 57 -33.43 -4.16 -10.26
N ALA A 58 -32.85 -3.77 -9.12
CA ALA A 58 -33.10 -2.48 -8.49
C ALA A 58 -31.94 -1.98 -7.62
N GLY A 59 -31.78 -0.65 -7.58
CA GLY A 59 -30.83 0.09 -6.75
C GLY A 59 -29.49 0.38 -7.43
N ASP A 60 -28.82 1.45 -6.99
CA ASP A 60 -27.53 1.84 -7.51
C ASP A 60 -26.37 1.07 -6.85
N SER A 61 -25.28 0.92 -7.59
CA SER A 61 -24.03 0.40 -7.02
C SER A 61 -23.57 1.31 -5.88
N LYS A 62 -23.44 0.74 -4.67
CA LYS A 62 -22.79 1.44 -3.54
C LYS A 62 -21.27 1.57 -3.72
N PHE A 63 -20.72 0.88 -4.71
CA PHE A 63 -19.32 0.96 -5.13
C PHE A 63 -19.20 1.95 -6.29
N ASN A 64 -18.65 3.13 -5.99
CA ASN A 64 -18.16 4.05 -7.03
C ASN A 64 -16.71 3.66 -7.39
N GLY A 65 -16.24 4.09 -8.57
CA GLY A 65 -14.86 3.82 -9.01
C GLY A 65 -13.79 4.27 -8.01
N TRP A 66 -14.06 5.35 -7.27
CA TRP A 66 -13.17 5.85 -6.22
C TRP A 66 -13.02 4.91 -5.01
N LYS A 67 -14.12 4.29 -4.56
CA LYS A 67 -14.11 3.29 -3.49
C LYS A 67 -13.39 2.02 -3.93
N LEU A 68 -13.53 1.62 -5.20
CA LEU A 68 -12.76 0.51 -5.78
C LEU A 68 -11.25 0.80 -5.80
N TRP A 69 -10.88 2.02 -6.17
CA TRP A 69 -9.49 2.48 -6.13
C TRP A 69 -8.90 2.48 -4.72
N ASN A 70 -9.65 3.02 -3.75
CA ASN A 70 -9.23 2.99 -2.35
C ASN A 70 -9.10 1.56 -1.81
N LEU A 71 -10.03 0.67 -2.17
CA LEU A 71 -9.96 -0.74 -1.78
C LEU A 71 -8.70 -1.44 -2.35
N ALA A 72 -8.33 -1.11 -3.59
CA ALA A 72 -7.11 -1.64 -4.21
C ALA A 72 -5.85 -1.12 -3.50
N LEU A 73 -5.79 0.18 -3.19
CA LEU A 73 -4.70 0.79 -2.42
C LEU A 73 -4.59 0.17 -1.03
N GLU A 74 -5.71 -0.09 -0.36
CA GLU A 74 -5.76 -0.74 0.94
C GLU A 74 -5.26 -2.19 0.87
N GLY A 75 -5.61 -2.93 -0.17
CA GLY A 75 -5.10 -4.29 -0.41
C GLY A 75 -3.58 -4.31 -0.62
N ILE A 76 -3.06 -3.42 -1.45
CA ILE A 76 -1.61 -3.32 -1.74
C ILE A 76 -0.84 -2.94 -0.48
N THR A 77 -1.30 -1.95 0.28
CA THR A 77 -0.61 -1.45 1.47
C THR A 77 -0.71 -2.39 2.67
N SER A 78 -1.77 -3.21 2.77
CA SER A 78 -1.96 -4.15 3.89
C SER A 78 -1.23 -5.47 3.70
N PHE A 79 -1.12 -5.98 2.46
CA PHE A 79 -0.54 -7.30 2.17
C PHE A 79 0.82 -7.21 1.46
N SER A 80 1.35 -6.01 1.23
CA SER A 80 2.62 -5.82 0.54
C SER A 80 3.41 -4.64 1.06
N THR A 81 4.72 -4.84 1.21
CA THR A 81 5.70 -3.76 1.41
C THR A 81 6.19 -3.18 0.08
N PHE A 82 5.55 -3.54 -1.03
CA PHE A 82 5.96 -3.14 -2.37
C PHE A 82 6.03 -1.61 -2.58
N PRO A 83 5.02 -0.81 -2.18
CA PRO A 83 5.10 0.65 -2.26
C PRO A 83 6.31 1.23 -1.52
N LEU A 84 6.61 0.71 -0.32
CA LEU A 84 7.75 1.14 0.47
C LEU A 84 9.07 0.84 -0.24
N ARG A 85 9.21 -0.38 -0.80
CA ARG A 85 10.41 -0.80 -1.54
C ARG A 85 10.64 0.02 -2.81
N ILE A 86 9.59 0.34 -3.56
CA ILE A 86 9.70 1.21 -4.75
C ILE A 86 10.29 2.56 -4.35
N TRP A 87 9.78 3.17 -3.28
CA TRP A 87 10.31 4.46 -2.83
C TRP A 87 11.75 4.40 -2.35
N THR A 88 12.17 3.28 -1.75
CA THR A 88 13.58 3.05 -1.43
C THR A 88 14.45 3.05 -2.69
N TYR A 89 14.03 2.36 -3.76
CA TYR A 89 14.78 2.34 -5.01
C TYR A 89 14.81 3.69 -5.73
N ILE A 90 13.68 4.42 -5.75
CA ILE A 90 13.64 5.78 -6.30
C ILE A 90 14.58 6.69 -5.52
N GLY A 91 14.54 6.63 -4.18
CA GLY A 91 15.44 7.40 -3.32
C GLY A 91 16.92 7.10 -3.59
N LEU A 92 17.27 5.81 -3.72
CA LEU A 92 18.64 5.40 -4.07
C LEU A 92 19.07 5.87 -5.47
N ALA A 93 18.18 5.80 -6.46
CA ALA A 93 18.47 6.27 -7.81
C ALA A 93 18.71 7.79 -7.84
N VAL A 94 17.84 8.55 -7.18
CA VAL A 94 17.97 10.02 -7.06
C VAL A 94 19.24 10.39 -6.31
N ALA A 95 19.54 9.71 -5.19
CA ALA A 95 20.78 9.94 -4.45
C ALA A 95 22.03 9.61 -5.29
N GLY A 96 21.99 8.53 -6.09
CA GLY A 96 23.07 8.17 -7.00
C GLY A 96 23.32 9.23 -8.08
N VAL A 97 22.26 9.73 -8.73
CA VAL A 97 22.37 10.80 -9.73
C VAL A 97 22.88 12.10 -9.09
N ALA A 98 22.37 12.47 -7.92
CA ALA A 98 22.83 13.66 -7.20
C ALA A 98 24.30 13.55 -6.79
N PHE A 99 24.75 12.37 -6.36
CA PHE A 99 26.14 12.12 -6.01
C PHE A 99 27.07 12.23 -7.22
N LEU A 100 26.71 11.62 -8.36
CA LEU A 100 27.50 11.70 -9.60
C LEU A 100 27.58 13.14 -10.13
N TYR A 101 26.46 13.87 -10.11
CA TYR A 101 26.41 15.27 -10.53
C TYR A 101 27.22 16.18 -9.60
N GLY A 102 27.13 15.95 -8.28
CA GLY A 102 27.96 16.65 -7.29
C GLY A 102 29.45 16.38 -7.46
N ALA A 103 29.84 15.12 -7.69
CA ALA A 103 31.23 14.75 -7.96
C ALA A 103 31.75 15.44 -9.23
N TRP A 104 30.98 15.41 -10.32
CA TRP A 104 31.32 16.09 -11.56
C TRP A 104 31.52 17.60 -11.36
N MET A 105 30.61 18.26 -10.63
CA MET A 105 30.71 19.69 -10.32
C MET A 105 31.96 20.04 -9.50
N ILE A 106 32.35 19.18 -8.56
CA ILE A 106 33.58 19.36 -7.77
C ILE A 106 34.81 19.26 -8.68
N PHE A 107 34.87 18.25 -9.56
CA PHE A 107 35.97 18.08 -10.52
C PHE A 107 36.07 19.26 -11.48
N ASP A 108 34.94 19.71 -12.03
CA ASP A 108 34.87 20.85 -12.95
C ASP A 108 35.33 22.16 -12.28
N THR A 109 34.88 22.40 -11.05
CA THR A 109 35.28 23.58 -10.26
C THR A 109 36.78 23.59 -9.93
N LEU A 110 37.36 22.44 -9.60
CA LEU A 110 38.80 22.31 -9.31
C LEU A 110 39.68 22.48 -10.55
N ALA A 111 39.19 22.07 -11.74
CA ALA A 111 39.96 22.07 -12.97
C ALA A 111 39.87 23.40 -13.76
N PHE A 112 38.70 24.03 -13.82
CA PHE A 112 38.44 25.15 -14.74
C PHE A 112 38.10 26.48 -14.07
N GLY A 113 37.84 26.49 -12.75
CA GLY A 113 37.42 27.70 -12.02
C GLY A 113 35.98 28.11 -12.34
N ASN A 114 35.30 28.74 -11.36
CA ASN A 114 33.84 28.82 -11.34
C ASN A 114 33.27 30.03 -12.11
N ALA A 115 32.67 29.79 -13.28
CA ALA A 115 32.02 30.81 -14.11
C ALA A 115 30.48 30.76 -13.99
N VAL A 116 29.91 31.52 -13.04
CA VAL A 116 28.49 31.98 -13.02
C VAL A 116 27.42 31.06 -12.36
N ARG A 117 26.40 31.76 -11.83
CA ARG A 117 25.38 31.45 -10.81
C ARG A 117 24.54 30.18 -11.01
N GLY A 118 24.79 29.17 -10.17
CA GLY A 118 23.98 27.95 -10.02
C GLY A 118 22.66 28.08 -9.26
N TYR A 119 22.06 29.28 -9.14
CA TYR A 119 20.82 29.47 -8.36
C TYR A 119 19.62 28.70 -8.91
N PRO A 120 19.33 28.71 -10.24
CA PRO A 120 18.20 27.95 -10.78
C PRO A 120 18.37 26.44 -10.62
N SER A 121 19.56 25.90 -10.89
CA SER A 121 19.88 24.49 -10.72
C SER A 121 19.83 24.04 -9.26
N LEU A 122 20.26 24.91 -8.34
CA LEU A 122 20.26 24.63 -6.91
C LEU A 122 18.84 24.68 -6.33
N LEU A 123 18.02 25.64 -6.77
CA LEU A 123 16.61 25.73 -6.39
C LEU A 123 15.80 24.54 -6.91
N VAL A 124 15.98 24.15 -8.18
CA VAL A 124 15.34 22.95 -8.75
C VAL A 124 15.78 21.69 -8.03
N SER A 125 17.07 21.54 -7.71
CA SER A 125 17.59 20.37 -6.99
C SER A 125 17.01 20.26 -5.58
N ILE A 126 16.93 21.38 -4.84
CA ILE A 126 16.35 21.41 -3.50
C ILE A 126 14.85 21.10 -3.53
N LEU A 127 14.09 21.72 -4.45
CA LEU A 127 12.65 21.46 -4.56
C LEU A 127 12.37 20.01 -4.99
N PHE A 128 13.17 19.47 -5.92
CA PHE A 128 13.04 18.08 -6.36
C PHE A 128 13.34 17.10 -5.22
N LEU A 129 14.47 17.26 -4.53
CA LEU A 129 14.83 16.43 -3.38
C LEU A 129 13.81 16.57 -2.25
N GLY A 130 13.34 17.79 -1.96
CA GLY A 130 12.31 18.05 -0.97
C GLY A 130 10.97 17.38 -1.33
N GLY A 131 10.56 17.45 -2.60
CA GLY A 131 9.36 16.77 -3.09
C GLY A 131 9.45 15.25 -2.95
N VAL A 132 10.56 14.65 -3.37
CA VAL A 132 10.81 13.20 -3.22
C VAL A 132 10.82 12.79 -1.75
N GLN A 133 11.45 13.58 -0.88
CA GLN A 133 11.47 13.33 0.57
C GLN A 133 10.06 13.40 1.19
N LEU A 134 9.26 14.41 0.85
CA LEU A 134 7.89 14.54 1.35
C LEU A 134 7.01 13.36 0.94
N ILE A 135 7.15 12.88 -0.30
CA ILE A 135 6.42 11.69 -0.75
C ILE A 135 6.89 10.44 0.02
N GLY A 136 8.20 10.29 0.22
CA GLY A 136 8.76 9.20 1.02
C GLY A 136 8.26 9.19 2.47
N ILE A 137 8.21 10.37 3.11
CA ILE A 137 7.64 10.54 4.46
C ILE A 137 6.15 10.21 4.46
N GLY A 138 5.40 10.62 3.43
CA GLY A 138 3.98 10.26 3.29
C GLY A 138 3.76 8.76 3.28
N VAL A 139 4.56 8.02 2.49
CA VAL A 139 4.49 6.55 2.47
C VAL A 139 4.89 5.95 3.81
N LEU A 140 5.97 6.42 4.46
CA LEU A 140 6.33 5.98 5.80
C LEU A 140 5.21 6.23 6.82
N GLY A 141 4.58 7.39 6.76
CA GLY A 141 3.46 7.77 7.61
C GLY A 141 2.26 6.84 7.47
N GLU A 142 1.94 6.41 6.25
CA GLU A 142 0.88 5.41 5.99
C GLU A 142 1.18 4.07 6.69
N TYR A 143 2.42 3.57 6.59
CA TYR A 143 2.81 2.33 7.26
C TYR A 143 2.87 2.49 8.78
N ILE A 144 3.40 3.61 9.30
CA ILE A 144 3.41 3.91 10.74
C ILE A 144 1.98 4.00 11.29
N GLY A 145 1.07 4.63 10.54
CA GLY A 145 -0.35 4.72 10.89
C GLY A 145 -1.00 3.34 11.01
N ARG A 146 -0.66 2.42 10.10
CA ARG A 146 -1.14 1.02 10.14
C ARG A 146 -0.60 0.28 11.37
N ILE A 147 0.71 0.41 11.65
CA ILE A 147 1.33 -0.15 12.85
C ILE A 147 0.63 0.40 14.11
N TYR A 148 0.40 1.71 14.17
CA TYR A 148 -0.28 2.36 15.28
C TYR A 148 -1.72 1.87 15.45
N MET A 149 -2.45 1.66 14.36
CA MET A 149 -3.80 1.09 14.42
C MET A 149 -3.79 -0.34 14.96
N GLU A 150 -2.80 -1.14 14.57
CA GLU A 150 -2.63 -2.53 15.01
C GLU A 150 -2.25 -2.62 16.50
N THR A 151 -1.36 -1.75 16.98
CA THR A 151 -0.88 -1.76 18.38
C THR A 151 -1.86 -1.19 19.40
N LYS A 152 -2.84 -0.37 18.97
CA LYS A 152 -3.84 0.27 19.85
C LYS A 152 -4.61 -0.68 20.77
N SER A 153 -4.67 -1.98 20.46
CA SER A 153 -5.31 -3.02 21.31
C SER A 153 -6.77 -2.75 21.69
N ARG A 154 -7.48 -1.82 21.00
CA ARG A 154 -8.91 -1.53 21.20
C ARG A 154 -9.80 -2.66 20.65
N PRO A 155 -10.85 -3.12 21.33
CA PRO A 155 -11.75 -4.13 20.78
C PRO A 155 -12.43 -3.63 19.49
N ARG A 156 -12.64 -4.51 18.49
CA ARG A 156 -13.23 -4.16 17.18
C ARG A 156 -14.67 -3.65 17.31
N TYR A 157 -15.42 -4.21 18.26
CA TYR A 157 -16.77 -3.79 18.59
C TYR A 157 -17.02 -4.06 20.07
N ILE A 158 -17.97 -3.34 20.65
CA ILE A 158 -18.48 -3.59 22.00
C ILE A 158 -19.92 -4.04 21.85
N ILE A 159 -20.24 -5.21 22.41
CA ILE A 159 -21.62 -5.71 22.41
C ILE A 159 -22.40 -4.88 23.43
N LYS A 160 -23.39 -4.13 22.97
CA LYS A 160 -24.35 -3.48 23.86
C LYS A 160 -25.18 -4.57 24.52
N ARG A 161 -24.93 -4.83 25.81
CA ARG A 161 -25.76 -5.72 26.61
C ARG A 161 -27.16 -5.13 26.68
N LYS A 162 -28.20 -5.89 26.27
CA LYS A 162 -29.59 -5.48 26.49
C LYS A 162 -29.80 -5.31 28.00
N LYS A 163 -30.39 -4.17 28.39
CA LYS A 163 -30.90 -3.97 29.76
C LYS A 163 -32.06 -4.92 30.00
#